data_AF-A0A4Q3VRN7-F1
#
_entry.id   AF-A0A4Q3VRN7-F1
#
_cell.length_a   1.000
_cell.length_b   1.000
_cell.length_c   1.000
_cell.angle_alpha   90.00
_cell.angle_beta   90.00
_cell.angle_gamma   90.00
#
_symmetry.space_group_name_H-M   'P 1'
#
loop_
_entity.id
_entity.type
_entity.pdbx_description
1 polymer ?
#
loop_
_entity_poly.entity_id
_entity_poly.type
_entity_poly.pdbx_seq_one_letter_code
_entity_poly.pdbx_strand_id
1 'polypeptide(L)'
;MSRALAAFRHNLRPFLLIQAGALAFVALFYLWPTFAAASTAAGEIKAKSGLIGAALATAFASFAVPEGAKRLTRMPGSSRADALFQIAFFMIIGVMVDVFYQLLGVVVGRGTDVATVAKKVLIDQAVASPLLFMPYSALAFAWRDFGFSFRRLRAEWWTELRRRWPAIVGMGWLFWGPVLSGIYALPSGVQFIMFLCAQAAWSLLLVWLADDRKVGT
;
A
#
# COMPACT_ATOMS: atom_id res chain seq x y z
N MET A 1 -8.17 -16.76 -20.88
CA MET A 1 -8.34 -15.77 -19.79
C MET A 1 -7.01 -15.63 -19.06
N SER A 2 -6.43 -14.43 -18.92
CA SER A 2 -5.10 -14.30 -18.29
C SER A 2 -5.13 -14.73 -16.82
N ARG A 3 -4.08 -15.39 -16.31
CA ARG A 3 -3.99 -15.85 -14.91
C ARG A 3 -4.22 -14.70 -13.90
N ALA A 4 -3.82 -13.48 -14.26
CA ALA A 4 -4.08 -12.27 -13.48
C ALA A 4 -5.58 -11.96 -13.34
N LEU A 5 -6.37 -12.13 -14.40
CA LEU A 5 -7.81 -11.87 -14.35
C LEU A 5 -8.56 -12.90 -13.51
N ALA A 6 -8.11 -14.17 -13.53
CA ALA A 6 -8.65 -15.21 -12.67
C ALA A 6 -8.34 -14.94 -11.18
N ALA A 7 -7.09 -14.58 -10.87
CA ALA A 7 -6.67 -14.20 -9.51
C ALA A 7 -7.40 -12.96 -8.99
N PHE A 8 -7.69 -11.99 -9.86
CA PHE A 8 -8.48 -10.82 -9.49
C PHE A 8 -9.93 -11.19 -9.15
N ARG A 9 -10.60 -12.00 -9.99
CA ARG A 9 -12.00 -12.40 -9.77
C ARG A 9 -12.18 -13.17 -8.46
N HIS A 10 -11.22 -14.02 -8.11
CA HIS A 10 -11.22 -14.75 -6.85
C HIS A 10 -11.13 -13.82 -5.62
N ASN A 11 -10.42 -12.70 -5.77
CA ASN A 11 -10.13 -11.76 -4.70
C ASN A 11 -10.94 -10.45 -4.79
N LEU A 12 -11.98 -10.42 -5.62
CA LEU A 12 -12.74 -9.21 -5.89
C LEU A 12 -13.50 -8.70 -4.66
N ARG A 13 -14.12 -9.61 -3.90
CA ARG A 13 -14.91 -9.25 -2.70
C ARG A 13 -14.08 -8.46 -1.67
N PRO A 14 -12.91 -8.94 -1.20
CA PRO A 14 -12.12 -8.17 -0.25
C PRO A 14 -11.57 -6.87 -0.84
N PHE A 15 -11.24 -6.82 -2.13
CA PHE A 15 -10.83 -5.57 -2.78
C PHE A 15 -11.95 -4.53 -2.76
N LEU A 16 -13.16 -4.92 -3.14
CA LEU A 16 -14.32 -4.04 -3.13
C LEU A 16 -14.67 -3.58 -1.71
N LEU A 17 -14.49 -4.43 -0.69
CA LEU A 17 -14.71 -4.03 0.70
C LEU A 17 -13.75 -2.92 1.14
N ILE A 18 -12.46 -3.03 0.79
CA ILE A 18 -11.47 -2.01 1.12
C ILE A 18 -11.72 -0.73 0.32
N GLN A 19 -12.06 -0.84 -0.96
CA GLN A 19 -12.41 0.31 -1.81
C GLN A 19 -13.67 1.02 -1.32
N ALA A 20 -14.68 0.28 -0.87
CA ALA A 20 -15.86 0.84 -0.23
C ALA A 20 -15.49 1.56 1.08
N GLY A 21 -14.59 0.99 1.89
CA GLY A 21 -14.03 1.65 3.08
C GLY A 21 -13.28 2.94 2.75
N ALA A 22 -12.51 2.96 1.66
CA ALA A 22 -11.84 4.15 1.16
C ALA A 22 -12.83 5.25 0.74
N LEU A 23 -13.89 4.89 0.02
CA LEU A 23 -14.97 5.82 -0.33
C LEU A 23 -15.71 6.34 0.90
N ALA A 24 -16.00 5.46 1.87
CA ALA A 24 -16.62 5.82 3.13
C ALA A 24 -15.75 6.81 3.92
N PHE A 25 -14.43 6.62 3.96
CA PHE A 25 -13.50 7.57 4.58
C PHE A 25 -13.64 8.97 3.96
N VAL A 26 -13.61 9.05 2.62
CA VAL A 26 -13.76 10.32 1.91
C VAL A 26 -15.12 10.96 2.18
N ALA A 27 -16.20 10.18 2.14
CA ALA A 27 -17.53 10.67 2.44
C ALA A 27 -17.63 11.19 3.88
N LEU A 28 -17.13 10.46 4.87
CA LEU A 28 -17.12 10.89 6.27
C LEU A 28 -16.28 12.15 6.47
N PHE A 29 -15.15 12.28 5.76
CA PHE A 29 -14.32 13.48 5.82
C PHE A 29 -15.08 14.74 5.34
N TYR A 30 -15.88 14.64 4.28
CA TYR A 30 -16.62 15.79 3.75
C TYR A 30 -17.98 16.02 4.41
N LEU A 31 -18.62 14.97 4.93
CA LEU A 31 -19.98 15.04 5.47
C LEU A 31 -20.03 15.17 6.99
N TRP A 32 -18.97 14.77 7.72
CA TRP A 32 -18.97 14.78 9.18
C TRP A 32 -17.81 15.61 9.76
N PRO A 33 -18.09 16.82 10.26
CA PRO A 33 -17.05 17.74 10.75
C PRO A 33 -16.13 17.15 11.83
N THR A 34 -16.66 16.34 12.74
CA THR A 34 -15.86 15.69 13.79
C THR A 34 -14.84 14.72 13.21
N PHE A 35 -15.24 13.94 12.20
CA PHE A 35 -14.34 13.02 11.51
C PHE A 35 -13.27 13.78 10.72
N ALA A 36 -13.65 14.88 10.06
CA ALA A 36 -12.74 15.76 9.36
C ALA A 36 -11.67 16.36 10.29
N ALA A 37 -12.10 16.88 11.45
CA ALA A 37 -11.21 17.43 12.47
C ALA A 37 -10.25 16.38 13.03
N ALA A 38 -10.74 15.18 13.36
CA ALA A 38 -9.91 14.09 13.84
C ALA A 38 -8.86 13.64 12.80
N SER A 39 -9.28 13.51 11.54
CA SER A 39 -8.39 13.14 10.42
C SER A 39 -7.33 14.20 10.15
N THR A 40 -7.70 15.49 10.27
CA THR A 40 -6.79 16.62 10.13
C THR A 40 -5.77 16.66 11.27
N ALA A 41 -6.21 16.49 12.52
CA ALA A 41 -5.33 16.41 13.68
C ALA A 41 -4.32 15.25 13.57
N ALA A 42 -4.77 14.08 13.10
CA ALA A 42 -3.86 12.96 12.82
C ALA A 42 -2.84 13.32 11.72
N GLY A 43 -3.28 14.02 10.67
CA GLY A 43 -2.43 14.55 9.60
C GLY A 43 -1.36 15.52 10.12
N GLU A 44 -1.71 16.41 11.05
CA GLU A 44 -0.77 17.34 11.68
C GLU A 44 0.28 16.63 12.54
N ILE A 45 -0.13 15.61 13.30
CA ILE A 45 0.81 14.76 14.05
C ILE A 45 1.79 14.07 13.08
N LYS A 46 1.28 13.54 11.96
CA LYS A 46 2.11 12.96 10.92
C LYS A 46 3.06 13.99 10.30
N ALA A 47 2.60 15.22 10.08
CA ALA A 47 3.44 16.28 9.52
C ALA A 47 4.59 16.66 10.47
N LYS A 48 4.31 16.79 11.77
CA LYS A 48 5.31 17.11 12.80
C LYS A 48 6.36 16.01 13.01
N SER A 49 5.99 14.75 12.78
CA SER A 49 6.89 13.60 12.94
C SER A 49 7.79 13.34 11.72
N GLY A 50 7.56 14.03 10.60
CA GLY A 50 8.40 13.98 9.40
C GLY A 50 8.55 12.58 8.81
N LEU A 51 9.71 12.32 8.18
CA LEU A 51 9.97 11.05 7.50
C LEU A 51 10.06 9.85 8.45
N ILE A 52 10.53 10.06 9.68
CA ILE A 52 10.58 8.99 10.70
C ILE A 52 9.16 8.58 11.09
N GLY A 53 8.26 9.56 11.27
CA GLY A 53 6.84 9.30 11.51
C GLY A 53 6.20 8.50 10.37
N ALA A 54 6.47 8.90 9.11
CA ALA A 54 5.99 8.18 7.93
C ALA A 54 6.48 6.72 7.90
N ALA A 55 7.77 6.49 8.18
CA ALA A 55 8.37 5.17 8.24
C ALA A 55 7.72 4.28 9.31
N LEU A 56 7.67 4.77 10.55
CA LEU A 56 7.15 4.01 11.69
C LEU A 56 5.65 3.75 11.57
N ALA A 57 4.86 4.74 11.15
CA ALA A 57 3.43 4.57 10.98
C ALA A 57 3.11 3.54 9.88
N THR A 58 3.88 3.56 8.78
CA THR A 58 3.68 2.60 7.68
C THR A 58 4.08 1.18 8.09
N ALA A 59 5.17 1.01 8.83
CA ALA A 59 5.54 -0.28 9.40
C ALA A 59 4.51 -0.77 10.42
N PHE A 60 3.97 0.11 11.26
CA PHE A 60 2.90 -0.25 12.19
C PHE A 60 1.65 -0.74 11.42
N ALA A 61 1.17 0.06 10.46
CA ALA A 61 0.01 -0.28 9.64
C ALA A 61 0.18 -1.59 8.86
N SER A 62 1.36 -1.80 8.26
CA SER A 62 1.57 -2.89 7.30
C SER A 62 2.14 -4.17 7.91
N PHE A 63 2.76 -4.10 9.08
CA PHE A 63 3.35 -5.26 9.75
C PHE A 63 2.74 -5.49 11.13
N ALA A 64 2.74 -4.49 12.02
CA ALA A 64 2.30 -4.71 13.40
C ALA A 64 0.80 -5.06 13.47
N VAL A 65 -0.05 -4.39 12.69
CA VAL A 65 -1.48 -4.69 12.62
C VAL A 65 -1.74 -6.13 12.10
N PRO A 66 -1.17 -6.56 10.96
CA PRO A 66 -1.33 -7.95 10.51
C PRO A 66 -0.73 -8.99 11.45
N GLU A 67 0.44 -8.75 12.07
CA GLU A 67 0.97 -9.65 13.09
C GLU A 67 0.06 -9.79 14.30
N GLY A 68 -0.51 -8.67 14.76
CA GLY A 68 -1.52 -8.66 15.83
C GLY A 68 -2.74 -9.50 15.44
N ALA A 69 -3.26 -9.31 14.22
CA ALA A 69 -4.37 -10.11 13.71
C ALA A 69 -4.04 -11.61 13.66
N LYS A 70 -2.86 -11.99 13.14
CA LYS A 70 -2.42 -13.40 13.13
C LYS A 70 -2.41 -14.01 14.53
N ARG A 71 -1.92 -13.28 15.54
CA ARG A 71 -1.92 -13.74 16.93
C ARG A 71 -3.34 -13.94 17.46
N LEU A 72 -4.24 -13.00 17.18
CA LEU A 72 -5.65 -13.07 17.58
C LEU A 72 -6.38 -14.24 16.91
N THR A 73 -6.04 -14.56 15.65
CA THR A 73 -6.64 -15.66 14.88
C THR A 73 -5.87 -16.98 14.99
N ARG A 74 -4.85 -17.06 15.86
CA ARG A 74 -3.98 -18.23 16.08
C ARG A 74 -3.26 -18.72 14.81
N MET A 75 -3.01 -17.81 13.87
CA MET A 75 -2.14 -18.06 12.71
C MET A 75 -0.66 -17.97 13.13
N PRO A 76 0.25 -18.73 12.49
CA PRO A 76 1.67 -18.60 12.75
C PRO A 76 2.18 -17.17 12.51
N GLY A 77 2.92 -16.63 13.48
CA GLY A 77 3.61 -15.34 13.33
C GLY A 77 4.77 -15.41 12.34
N SER A 78 5.28 -14.25 11.92
CA SER A 78 6.49 -14.21 11.07
C SER A 78 7.72 -14.72 11.82
N SER A 79 8.67 -15.31 11.08
CA SER A 79 10.02 -15.56 11.60
C SER A 79 10.70 -14.23 11.98
N ARG A 80 11.74 -14.26 12.82
CA ARG A 80 12.48 -13.03 13.17
C ARG A 80 13.05 -12.32 11.94
N ALA A 81 13.57 -13.09 10.99
CA ALA A 81 14.14 -12.54 9.75
C ALA A 81 13.05 -11.92 8.86
N ASP A 82 11.91 -12.61 8.70
CA ASP A 82 10.76 -12.07 7.94
C ASP A 82 10.16 -10.84 8.60
N ALA A 83 10.13 -10.78 9.94
CA ALA A 83 9.65 -9.63 10.68
C ALA A 83 10.56 -8.41 10.46
N LEU A 84 11.87 -8.56 10.62
CA LEU A 84 12.84 -7.50 10.37
C LEU A 84 12.78 -7.01 8.91
N PHE A 85 12.69 -7.94 7.96
CA PHE A 85 12.52 -7.60 6.55
C PHE A 85 11.24 -6.78 6.32
N GLN A 86 10.08 -7.24 6.80
CA GLN A 86 8.81 -6.55 6.58
C GLN A 86 8.80 -5.16 7.23
N ILE A 87 9.32 -5.03 8.45
CA ILE A 87 9.45 -3.73 9.12
C ILE A 87 10.29 -2.78 8.27
N ALA A 88 11.51 -3.19 7.89
CA ALA A 88 12.40 -2.36 7.09
C ALA A 88 11.80 -2.00 5.72
N PHE A 89 11.20 -2.99 5.05
CA PHE A 89 10.52 -2.81 3.77
C PHE A 89 9.43 -1.75 3.85
N PHE A 90 8.53 -1.85 4.82
CA PHE A 90 7.42 -0.91 4.96
C PHE A 90 7.83 0.45 5.51
N MET A 91 8.90 0.53 6.32
CA MET A 91 9.51 1.81 6.67
C MET A 91 9.98 2.57 5.43
N ILE A 92 10.68 1.88 4.51
CA ILE A 92 11.14 2.49 3.26
C ILE A 92 9.95 2.89 2.37
N ILE A 93 8.94 2.02 2.22
CA ILE A 93 7.71 2.36 1.49
C ILE A 93 7.05 3.61 2.07
N GLY A 94 6.95 3.71 3.40
CA GLY A 94 6.36 4.87 4.06
C GLY A 94 7.05 6.18 3.71
N VAL A 95 8.40 6.18 3.72
CA VAL A 95 9.21 7.33 3.31
C VAL A 95 9.01 7.63 1.82
N MET A 96 9.06 6.61 0.96
CA MET A 96 8.89 6.79 -0.48
C MET A 96 7.53 7.39 -0.82
N VAL A 97 6.45 6.87 -0.22
CA VAL A 97 5.08 7.37 -0.43
C VAL A 97 4.95 8.80 0.11
N ASP A 98 5.50 9.11 1.28
CA ASP A 98 5.40 10.45 1.83
C ASP A 98 6.10 11.49 0.95
N VAL A 99 7.34 11.21 0.55
CA VAL A 99 8.10 12.08 -0.35
C VAL A 99 7.37 12.21 -1.69
N PHE A 100 6.81 11.12 -2.21
CA PHE A 100 6.05 11.12 -3.45
C PHE A 100 4.79 11.98 -3.38
N TYR A 101 4.02 11.91 -2.29
CA TYR A 101 2.83 12.75 -2.09
C TYR A 101 3.19 14.23 -2.00
N GLN A 102 4.28 14.56 -1.31
CA GLN A 102 4.79 15.93 -1.27
C GLN A 102 5.23 16.41 -2.66
N LEU A 103 5.94 15.58 -3.42
CA LEU A 103 6.36 15.88 -4.79
C LEU A 103 5.17 16.11 -5.72
N LEU A 104 4.15 15.26 -5.67
CA LEU A 104 2.90 15.47 -6.42
C LEU A 104 2.21 16.79 -6.04
N GLY A 105 2.25 17.15 -4.76
CA GLY A 105 1.75 18.43 -4.28
C GLY A 105 2.47 19.64 -4.89
N VAL A 106 3.76 19.51 -5.22
CA VAL A 106 4.58 20.55 -5.87
C VAL A 106 4.40 20.54 -7.39
N VAL A 107 4.46 19.37 -8.02
CA VAL A 107 4.46 19.22 -9.48
C VAL A 107 3.08 19.38 -10.10
N VAL A 108 2.05 18.82 -9.46
CA VAL A 108 0.66 18.85 -9.96
C VAL A 108 -0.16 19.92 -9.23
N GLY A 109 0.10 20.11 -7.94
CA GLY A 109 -0.63 21.04 -7.08
C GLY A 109 -1.29 20.33 -5.89
N ARG A 110 -1.73 21.13 -4.91
CA ARG A 110 -2.37 20.62 -3.67
C ARG A 110 -3.90 20.56 -3.72
N GLY A 111 -4.50 20.91 -4.87
CA GLY A 111 -5.94 20.88 -5.07
C GLY A 111 -6.54 19.47 -4.99
N THR A 112 -7.86 19.45 -4.79
CA THR A 112 -8.71 18.25 -4.72
C THR A 112 -9.78 18.24 -5.83
N ASP A 113 -9.68 19.15 -6.80
CA ASP A 113 -10.57 19.15 -7.97
C ASP A 113 -10.30 17.93 -8.86
N VAL A 114 -11.30 17.55 -9.66
CA VAL A 114 -11.27 16.33 -10.49
C VAL A 114 -10.04 16.29 -11.42
N ALA A 115 -9.63 17.42 -11.98
CA ALA A 115 -8.48 17.46 -12.90
C ALA A 115 -7.16 17.24 -12.15
N THR A 116 -6.98 17.86 -10.99
CA THR A 116 -5.80 17.63 -10.13
C THR A 116 -5.74 16.18 -9.64
N VAL A 117 -6.86 15.62 -9.18
CA VAL A 117 -6.95 14.22 -8.73
C VAL A 117 -6.60 13.27 -9.87
N ALA A 118 -7.21 13.42 -11.04
CA ALA A 118 -6.96 12.56 -12.19
C ALA A 118 -5.48 12.58 -12.61
N LYS A 119 -4.83 13.75 -12.64
CA LYS A 119 -3.39 13.86 -12.93
C LYS A 119 -2.53 13.12 -11.91
N LYS A 120 -2.81 13.27 -10.62
CA LYS A 120 -2.08 12.56 -9.55
C LYS A 120 -2.23 11.05 -9.67
N VAL A 121 -3.47 10.57 -9.88
CA VAL A 121 -3.74 9.14 -10.08
C VAL A 121 -3.01 8.61 -11.31
N LEU A 122 -3.02 9.34 -12.43
CA LEU A 122 -2.34 8.91 -13.66
C LEU A 122 -0.82 8.86 -13.47
N ILE A 123 -0.20 9.87 -12.85
CA ILE A 123 1.25 9.86 -12.59
C ILE A 123 1.61 8.73 -11.64
N ASP A 124 0.84 8.52 -10.58
CA ASP A 124 1.05 7.42 -9.65
C ASP A 124 0.94 6.07 -10.37
N GLN A 125 -0.21 5.79 -11.00
CA GLN A 125 -0.50 4.47 -11.51
C GLN A 125 0.23 4.14 -12.81
N ALA A 126 0.46 5.11 -13.70
CA ALA A 126 1.13 4.86 -14.97
C ALA A 126 2.65 5.00 -14.89
N VAL A 127 3.19 5.76 -13.92
CA VAL A 127 4.62 6.06 -13.86
C VAL A 127 5.24 5.58 -12.56
N ALA A 128 4.83 6.12 -11.41
CA ALA A 128 5.51 5.84 -10.14
C ALA A 128 5.33 4.39 -9.70
N SER A 129 4.11 3.84 -9.77
CA SER A 129 3.82 2.47 -9.40
C SER A 129 4.59 1.46 -10.28
N PRO A 130 4.52 1.51 -11.62
CA PRO A 130 5.18 0.50 -12.45
C PRO A 130 6.71 0.66 -12.51
N LEU A 131 7.26 1.86 -12.32
CA LEU A 131 8.69 2.12 -12.49
C LEU A 131 9.46 2.24 -11.17
N LEU A 132 8.79 2.55 -10.06
CA LEU A 132 9.42 2.76 -8.76
C LEU A 132 8.92 1.76 -7.72
N PHE A 133 7.64 1.86 -7.32
CA PHE A 133 7.14 1.10 -6.16
C PHE A 133 7.11 -0.40 -6.40
N MET A 134 6.68 -0.83 -7.59
CA MET A 134 6.51 -2.26 -7.89
C MET A 134 7.82 -2.97 -8.22
N PRO A 135 8.76 -2.38 -8.99
CA PRO A 135 10.09 -2.94 -9.13
C PRO A 135 10.81 -3.06 -7.79
N TYR A 136 10.75 -2.02 -6.95
CA TYR A 136 11.31 -2.08 -5.59
C TYR A 136 10.69 -3.24 -4.79
N SER A 137 9.37 -3.36 -4.78
CA SER A 137 8.67 -4.45 -4.10
C SER A 137 9.08 -5.82 -4.65
N ALA A 138 9.04 -6.01 -5.98
CA ALA A 138 9.39 -7.26 -6.62
C ALA A 138 10.80 -7.73 -6.27
N LEU A 139 11.79 -6.81 -6.31
CA LEU A 139 13.18 -7.12 -6.01
C LEU A 139 13.43 -7.33 -4.51
N ALA A 140 12.78 -6.56 -3.64
CA ALA A 140 12.88 -6.74 -2.19
C ALA A 140 12.35 -8.13 -1.77
N PHE A 141 11.19 -8.53 -2.29
CA PHE A 141 10.64 -9.87 -2.02
C PHE A 141 11.46 -10.97 -2.68
N ALA A 142 12.00 -10.78 -3.88
CA ALA A 142 12.93 -11.75 -4.50
C ALA A 142 14.20 -11.94 -3.65
N TRP A 143 14.77 -10.86 -3.11
CA TRP A 143 15.92 -10.93 -2.20
C TRP A 143 15.61 -11.74 -0.94
N ARG A 144 14.45 -11.51 -0.33
CA ARG A 144 13.95 -12.30 0.79
C ARG A 144 13.79 -13.78 0.42
N ASP A 145 13.15 -14.07 -0.71
CA ASP A 145 12.91 -15.44 -1.19
C ASP A 145 14.24 -16.18 -1.53
N PHE A 146 15.32 -15.45 -1.82
CA PHE A 146 16.68 -15.98 -1.96
C PHE A 146 17.43 -16.12 -0.64
N GLY A 147 16.75 -16.05 0.51
CA GLY A 147 17.37 -16.15 1.83
C GLY A 147 18.31 -14.98 2.11
N PHE A 148 17.97 -13.79 1.62
CA PHE A 148 18.76 -12.55 1.75
C PHE A 148 20.12 -12.59 1.03
N SER A 149 20.29 -13.43 0.02
CA SER A 149 21.52 -13.50 -0.78
C SER A 149 21.54 -12.43 -1.88
N PHE A 150 22.33 -11.36 -1.68
CA PHE A 150 22.58 -10.35 -2.73
C PHE A 150 23.28 -10.91 -3.97
N ARG A 151 24.11 -11.94 -3.81
CA ARG A 151 24.78 -12.61 -4.93
C ARG A 151 23.75 -13.23 -5.88
N ARG A 152 22.77 -13.95 -5.33
CA ARG A 152 21.67 -14.56 -6.11
C ARG A 152 20.76 -13.50 -6.71
N LEU A 153 20.38 -12.49 -5.92
CA LEU A 153 19.59 -11.37 -6.43
C LEU A 153 20.28 -10.73 -7.65
N ARG A 154 21.57 -10.42 -7.55
CA ARG A 154 22.33 -9.82 -8.66
C ARG A 154 22.39 -10.72 -9.89
N ALA A 155 22.39 -12.04 -9.74
CA ALA A 155 22.39 -12.97 -10.86
C ALA A 155 21.00 -13.09 -11.53
N GLU A 156 19.92 -12.97 -10.75
CA GLU A 156 18.56 -13.33 -11.19
C GLU A 156 17.58 -12.13 -11.27
N TRP A 157 17.99 -10.92 -10.87
CA TRP A 157 17.09 -9.76 -10.67
C TRP A 157 16.20 -9.46 -11.88
N TRP A 158 16.75 -9.52 -13.10
CA TRP A 158 16.00 -9.20 -14.30
C TRP A 158 14.93 -10.24 -14.61
N THR A 159 15.27 -11.51 -14.44
CA THR A 159 14.33 -12.64 -14.61
C THR A 159 13.21 -12.56 -13.57
N GLU A 160 13.56 -12.30 -12.31
CA GLU A 160 12.60 -12.11 -11.21
C GLU A 160 11.68 -10.91 -11.47
N LEU A 161 12.24 -9.78 -11.88
CA LEU A 161 11.48 -8.57 -12.17
C LEU A 161 10.50 -8.82 -13.31
N ARG A 162 10.95 -9.34 -14.46
CA ARG A 162 10.06 -9.63 -15.60
C ARG A 162 8.96 -10.63 -15.25
N ARG A 163 9.25 -11.60 -14.39
CA ARG A 163 8.27 -12.60 -13.95
C ARG A 163 7.20 -12.00 -13.04
N ARG A 164 7.60 -11.18 -12.06
CA ARG A 164 6.70 -10.65 -11.01
C ARG A 164 5.97 -9.39 -11.47
N TRP A 165 6.60 -8.56 -12.28
CA TRP A 165 6.13 -7.21 -12.64
C TRP A 165 4.73 -7.18 -13.25
N PRO A 166 4.37 -7.99 -14.27
CA PRO A 166 3.04 -7.89 -14.89
C PRO A 166 1.90 -8.21 -13.92
N ALA A 167 2.11 -9.18 -13.02
CA ALA A 167 1.11 -9.57 -12.04
C ALA A 167 0.94 -8.49 -10.96
N ILE A 168 2.05 -7.94 -10.44
CA ILE A 168 2.03 -6.89 -9.41
C ILE A 168 1.42 -5.60 -9.97
N VAL A 169 1.78 -5.19 -11.19
CA VAL A 169 1.20 -4.02 -11.86
C VAL A 169 -0.28 -4.18 -12.12
N GLY A 170 -0.69 -5.31 -12.71
CA GLY A 170 -2.09 -5.57 -12.98
C GLY A 170 -2.94 -5.56 -11.71
N MET A 171 -2.48 -6.20 -10.63
CA MET A 171 -3.20 -6.15 -9.35
C MET A 171 -3.19 -4.76 -8.72
N GLY A 172 -2.06 -4.07 -8.79
CA GLY A 172 -1.96 -2.74 -8.20
C GLY A 172 -2.89 -1.74 -8.85
N TRP A 173 -3.01 -1.73 -10.19
CA TRP A 173 -3.98 -0.86 -10.86
C TRP A 173 -5.42 -1.09 -10.41
N LEU A 174 -5.82 -2.35 -10.31
CA LEU A 174 -7.18 -2.70 -9.97
C LEU A 174 -7.53 -2.38 -8.50
N PHE A 175 -6.57 -2.54 -7.60
CA PHE A 175 -6.77 -2.24 -6.18
C PHE A 175 -6.54 -0.76 -5.88
N TRP A 176 -5.35 -0.25 -6.21
CA TRP A 176 -4.89 1.09 -5.83
C TRP A 176 -5.49 2.20 -6.67
N GLY A 177 -5.87 1.98 -7.93
CA GLY A 177 -6.47 3.05 -8.75
C GLY A 177 -7.68 3.73 -8.07
N PRO A 178 -8.71 2.97 -7.65
CA PRO A 178 -9.84 3.53 -6.91
C PRO A 178 -9.46 4.10 -5.55
N VAL A 179 -8.59 3.41 -4.80
CA VAL A 179 -8.15 3.88 -3.47
C VAL A 179 -7.40 5.21 -3.56
N LEU A 180 -6.47 5.33 -4.50
CA LEU A 180 -5.69 6.54 -4.75
C LEU A 180 -6.54 7.70 -5.24
N SER A 181 -7.61 7.41 -5.99
CA SER A 181 -8.58 8.44 -6.37
C SER A 181 -9.21 9.06 -5.12
N GLY A 182 -9.57 8.24 -4.13
CA GLY A 182 -10.05 8.71 -2.83
C GLY A 182 -8.98 9.43 -2.01
N ILE A 183 -7.75 8.89 -1.97
CA ILE A 183 -6.62 9.52 -1.25
C ILE A 183 -6.35 10.90 -1.82
N TYR A 184 -6.20 11.04 -3.14
CA TYR A 184 -5.87 12.30 -3.77
C TYR A 184 -7.03 13.30 -3.78
N ALA A 185 -8.27 12.84 -3.58
CA ALA A 185 -9.42 13.70 -3.36
C ALA A 185 -9.42 14.37 -1.97
N LEU A 186 -8.58 13.93 -1.02
CA LEU A 186 -8.45 14.56 0.29
C LEU A 186 -7.41 15.70 0.29
N PRO A 187 -7.53 16.68 1.21
CA PRO A 187 -6.48 17.67 1.43
C PRO A 187 -5.13 17.02 1.73
N SER A 188 -4.02 17.60 1.25
CA SER A 188 -2.69 17.00 1.31
C SER A 188 -2.25 16.53 2.69
N GLY A 189 -2.69 17.22 3.76
CA GLY A 189 -2.39 16.84 5.15
C GLY A 189 -3.02 15.52 5.60
N VAL A 190 -4.10 15.07 4.94
CA VAL A 190 -4.89 13.90 5.34
C VAL A 190 -4.60 12.68 4.46
N GLN A 191 -4.04 12.90 3.25
CA GLN A 191 -3.77 11.83 2.28
C GLN A 191 -2.97 10.68 2.87
N PHE A 192 -1.93 10.99 3.65
CA PHE A 192 -1.10 9.96 4.27
C PHE A 192 -1.86 9.14 5.33
N ILE A 193 -2.83 9.74 6.03
CA ILE A 193 -3.66 9.04 7.02
C ILE A 193 -4.56 8.01 6.33
N MET A 194 -5.22 8.41 5.23
CA MET A 194 -6.02 7.48 4.44
C MET A 194 -5.15 6.38 3.81
N PHE A 195 -3.94 6.71 3.34
CA PHE A 195 -2.96 5.72 2.89
C PHE A 195 -2.65 4.69 3.97
N LEU A 196 -2.38 5.09 5.21
CA LEU A 196 -2.10 4.15 6.31
C LEU A 196 -3.27 3.19 6.56
N CYS A 197 -4.51 3.68 6.54
CA CYS A 197 -5.70 2.85 6.69
C CYS A 197 -5.83 1.83 5.54
N ALA A 198 -5.69 2.30 4.30
CA ALA A 198 -5.76 1.44 3.12
C ALA A 198 -4.63 0.40 3.11
N GLN A 199 -3.42 0.82 3.50
CA GLN A 199 -2.23 -0.02 3.56
C GLN A 199 -2.35 -1.11 4.64
N ALA A 200 -2.92 -0.79 5.81
CA ALA A 200 -3.20 -1.78 6.84
C ALA A 200 -4.20 -2.83 6.35
N ALA A 201 -5.30 -2.38 5.73
CA ALA A 201 -6.31 -3.27 5.17
C ALA A 201 -5.75 -4.15 4.05
N TRP A 202 -4.93 -3.59 3.16
CA TRP A 202 -4.20 -4.32 2.12
C TRP A 202 -3.28 -5.38 2.71
N SER A 203 -2.50 -5.04 3.73
CA SER A 203 -1.54 -5.97 4.34
C SER A 203 -2.24 -7.10 5.09
N LEU A 204 -3.35 -6.81 5.78
CA LEU A 204 -4.22 -7.82 6.38
C LEU A 204 -4.77 -8.77 5.32
N LEU A 205 -5.25 -8.22 4.20
CA LEU A 205 -5.76 -9.03 3.10
C LEU A 205 -4.69 -9.98 2.56
N LEU A 206 -3.46 -9.52 2.35
CA LEU A 206 -2.36 -10.37 1.90
C LEU A 206 -2.07 -11.53 2.86
N VAL A 207 -2.18 -11.30 4.17
CA VAL A 207 -2.04 -12.38 5.17
C VAL A 207 -3.13 -13.44 5.00
N TRP A 208 -4.38 -13.01 4.81
CA TRP A 208 -5.50 -13.93 4.62
C TRP A 208 -5.47 -14.67 3.29
N LEU A 209 -5.01 -14.01 2.23
CA LEU A 209 -4.82 -14.64 0.92
C LEU A 209 -3.66 -15.64 0.92
N ALA A 210 -2.65 -15.45 1.76
CA ALA A 210 -1.55 -16.39 1.91
C ALA A 210 -1.91 -17.62 2.78
N ASP A 211 -3.01 -17.56 3.55
CA ASP A 211 -3.52 -18.69 4.34
C ASP A 211 -4.42 -19.58 3.45
N ASP A 212 -3.80 -20.23 2.46
CA ASP A 212 -4.43 -21.15 1.49
C ASP A 212 -5.05 -22.42 2.12
N ARG A 213 -5.17 -22.50 3.45
CA ARG A 213 -5.89 -23.57 4.16
C ARG A 213 -7.41 -23.53 3.96
N LYS A 214 -7.94 -22.61 3.14
CA LYS A 214 -9.39 -22.48 2.86
C LYS A 214 -9.79 -22.63 1.39
N VAL A 215 -8.86 -22.90 0.46
CA VAL A 215 -9.19 -23.08 -0.98
C VAL A 215 -9.32 -24.57 -1.36
N GLY A 216 -9.44 -25.45 -0.36
CA GLY A 216 -9.54 -26.90 -0.52
C GLY A 216 -10.76 -27.53 0.16
N THR A 217 -11.93 -26.90 0.06
CA THR A 217 -13.23 -27.55 0.32
C THR A 217 -14.17 -27.29 -0.84
#